data_AF-A0A0D6L9V8-F1
#
_entry.id   AF-A0A0D6L9V8-F1
#
_cell.length_a   1.000
_cell.length_b   1.000
_cell.length_c   1.000
_cell.angle_alpha   90.00
_cell.angle_beta   90.00
_cell.angle_gamma   90.00
#
_symmetry.space_group_name_H-M   'P 1'
#
loop_
_entity.id
_entity.type
_entity.pdbx_description
1 polymer ?
#
loop_
_entity_poly.entity_id
_entity_poly.type
_entity_poly.pdbx_seq_one_letter_code
_entity_poly.pdbx_strand_id
1 'polypeptide(L)'
;MKRKIRNGWLWVLSSPSSTPHYLKVILGMEKNMADMYADPAGLTAEMEQIFKGKTRDEWVALFEGKNACVSPVLDLDEAVEYRHNLERRNFTRDGDKSFPQPAPRMYTKEEFRKLMSKL
;
A
#
# COMPACT_ATOMS: atom_id res chain seq x y z
N MET A 1 2.59 -9.75 -3.80
CA MET A 1 2.25 -10.96 -3.02
C MET A 1 2.00 -10.58 -1.56
N LYS A 2 1.06 -11.27 -0.88
CA LYS A 2 0.78 -11.12 0.56
C LYS A 2 1.90 -11.77 1.38
N ARG A 3 2.54 -11.03 2.30
CA ARG A 3 3.68 -11.53 3.11
C ARG A 3 3.35 -11.49 4.59
N LYS A 4 3.49 -12.63 5.30
CA LYS A 4 3.26 -12.70 6.74
C LYS A 4 4.44 -12.08 7.45
N ILE A 5 4.17 -11.15 8.36
CA ILE A 5 5.19 -10.49 9.17
C ILE A 5 4.78 -10.51 10.64
N ARG A 6 5.64 -9.99 11.50
CA ARG A 6 5.31 -9.80 12.91
C ARG A 6 4.10 -8.85 13.00
N ASN A 7 3.04 -9.31 13.63
CA ASN A 7 1.79 -8.56 13.84
C ASN A 7 1.11 -8.08 12.55
N GLY A 8 1.04 -8.92 11.51
CA GLY A 8 0.16 -8.66 10.37
C GLY A 8 0.68 -9.15 9.04
N TRP A 9 0.22 -8.52 7.96
CA TRP A 9 0.65 -8.81 6.61
C TRP A 9 0.92 -7.52 5.82
N LEU A 10 1.87 -7.58 4.89
CA LEU A 10 2.11 -6.53 3.89
C LEU A 10 1.75 -7.04 2.51
N TRP A 11 1.25 -6.12 1.68
CA TRP A 11 1.15 -6.32 0.25
C TRP A 11 2.32 -5.62 -0.43
N VAL A 12 3.14 -6.42 -1.13
CA VAL A 12 4.28 -5.91 -1.89
C VAL A 12 4.04 -6.19 -3.37
N LEU A 13 4.02 -5.13 -4.17
CA LEU A 13 4.02 -5.25 -5.63
C LEU A 13 5.44 -5.06 -6.14
N SER A 14 6.08 -6.17 -6.49
CA SER A 14 7.43 -6.20 -7.07
C SER A 14 7.36 -6.83 -8.46
N SER A 15 6.87 -6.07 -9.45
CA SER A 15 7.10 -6.47 -10.85
C SER A 15 8.56 -6.21 -11.16
N PRO A 16 9.32 -7.15 -11.72
CA PRO A 16 10.72 -6.91 -12.05
C PRO A 16 10.83 -5.66 -12.96
N SER A 17 10.00 -5.54 -14.01
CA SER A 17 10.01 -4.41 -14.95
C SER A 17 9.79 -3.01 -14.34
N SER A 18 9.17 -2.93 -13.16
CA SER A 18 8.80 -1.68 -12.50
C SER A 18 9.12 -1.69 -11.01
N THR A 19 10.10 -2.50 -10.59
CA THR A 19 10.47 -2.56 -9.18
C THR A 19 10.94 -1.18 -8.75
N PRO A 20 10.22 -0.52 -7.83
CA PRO A 20 10.52 0.87 -7.55
C PRO A 20 11.88 0.97 -6.88
N HIS A 21 12.71 1.92 -7.33
CA HIS A 21 14.06 2.15 -6.80
C HIS A 21 14.07 2.18 -5.26
N TYR A 22 13.08 2.83 -4.66
CA TYR A 22 12.94 2.95 -3.21
C TYR A 22 12.76 1.62 -2.47
N LEU A 23 12.16 0.60 -3.08
CA LEU A 23 11.99 -0.70 -2.43
C LEU A 23 13.36 -1.34 -2.15
N LYS A 24 14.23 -1.37 -3.16
CA LYS A 24 15.57 -1.95 -3.05
C LYS A 24 16.43 -1.19 -2.05
N VAL A 25 16.37 0.14 -2.09
CA VAL A 25 17.11 1.01 -1.16
C VAL A 25 16.66 0.79 0.29
N ILE A 26 15.34 0.75 0.56
CA ILE A 26 14.82 0.58 1.92
C ILE A 26 15.09 -0.82 2.47
N LEU A 27 15.04 -1.84 1.61
CA LEU A 27 15.34 -3.22 1.98
C LEU A 27 16.85 -3.51 2.03
N GLY A 28 17.71 -2.60 1.55
CA GLY A 28 19.16 -2.80 1.49
C GLY A 28 19.59 -3.85 0.45
N MET A 29 18.84 -4.02 -0.64
CA MET A 29 19.09 -5.05 -1.65
C MET A 29 19.95 -4.51 -2.79
N GLU A 30 21.13 -5.11 -3.00
CA GLU A 30 21.99 -4.86 -4.17
C GLU A 30 21.63 -5.79 -5.34
N LYS A 31 20.38 -5.73 -5.81
CA LYS A 31 19.87 -6.58 -6.90
C LYS A 31 19.52 -5.74 -8.13
N ASN A 32 20.05 -6.11 -9.29
CA ASN A 32 19.69 -5.49 -10.57
C ASN A 32 18.43 -6.15 -11.17
N MET A 33 18.02 -5.71 -12.35
CA MET A 33 16.85 -6.25 -13.05
C MET A 33 17.01 -7.72 -13.46
N ALA A 34 18.18 -8.10 -13.96
CA ALA A 34 18.46 -9.46 -14.40
C ALA A 34 18.41 -10.45 -13.22
N ASP A 35 18.93 -10.07 -12.05
CA ASP A 35 18.89 -10.90 -10.85
C ASP A 35 17.45 -11.25 -10.43
N MET A 36 16.50 -10.31 -10.63
CA MET A 36 15.10 -10.51 -10.28
C MET A 36 14.37 -11.49 -11.21
N TYR A 37 14.79 -11.59 -12.47
CA TYR A 37 14.24 -12.55 -13.43
C TYR A 37 14.94 -13.91 -13.36
N ALA A 38 16.23 -13.93 -13.00
CA ALA A 38 17.03 -15.14 -12.94
C ALA A 38 16.56 -16.10 -11.84
N ASP A 39 16.21 -15.58 -10.66
CA ASP A 39 15.70 -16.39 -9.55
C ASP A 39 14.58 -15.66 -8.76
N PRO A 40 13.33 -15.71 -9.25
CA PRO A 40 12.19 -15.12 -8.56
C PRO A 40 11.90 -15.76 -7.19
N ALA A 41 12.28 -17.04 -7.01
CA ALA A 41 12.04 -17.79 -5.77
C ALA A 41 13.04 -17.39 -4.68
N GLY A 42 14.33 -17.29 -5.00
CA GLY A 42 15.35 -16.80 -4.08
C GLY A 42 15.14 -15.35 -3.68
N LEU A 43 14.77 -14.48 -4.63
CA LEU A 43 14.38 -13.09 -4.34
C LEU A 43 13.21 -13.04 -3.34
N THR A 44 12.22 -13.91 -3.56
CA THR A 44 11.04 -14.05 -2.70
C THR A 44 11.44 -14.46 -1.28
N ALA A 45 12.36 -15.41 -1.13
CA ALA A 45 12.85 -15.86 0.16
C ALA A 45 13.66 -14.78 0.89
N GLU A 46 14.52 -14.05 0.17
CA GLU A 46 15.32 -12.94 0.73
C GLU A 46 14.41 -11.83 1.27
N MET A 47 13.42 -11.40 0.48
CA MET A 47 12.43 -10.41 0.92
C MET A 47 11.67 -10.88 2.16
N GLU A 48 11.27 -12.16 2.23
CA GLU A 48 10.60 -12.69 3.43
C GLU A 48 11.46 -12.61 4.68
N GLN A 49 12.76 -12.90 4.57
CA GLN A 49 13.66 -12.79 5.72
C GLN A 49 13.77 -11.33 6.19
N ILE A 50 13.92 -10.39 5.26
CA ILE A 50 13.99 -8.97 5.59
C ILE A 50 12.68 -8.51 6.25
N PHE A 51 11.53 -8.79 5.65
CA PHE A 51 10.23 -8.34 6.15
C PHE A 51 9.88 -8.91 7.53
N LYS A 52 10.39 -10.10 7.91
CA LYS A 52 10.22 -10.66 9.27
C LYS A 52 10.94 -9.85 10.36
N GLY A 53 11.92 -9.02 9.98
CA GLY A 53 12.74 -8.25 10.92
C GLY A 53 12.01 -7.08 11.61
N LYS A 54 10.85 -6.64 11.08
CA LYS A 54 10.05 -5.55 11.67
C LYS A 54 8.56 -5.90 11.68
N THR A 55 7.80 -5.15 12.45
CA THR A 55 6.33 -5.22 12.51
C THR A 55 5.69 -4.54 11.30
N ARG A 56 4.39 -4.77 11.10
CA ARG A 56 3.61 -4.12 10.03
C ARG A 56 3.73 -2.62 10.08
N ASP A 57 3.49 -2.04 11.25
CA ASP A 57 3.36 -0.59 11.38
C ASP A 57 4.74 0.11 11.23
N GLU A 58 5.82 -0.52 11.69
CA GLU A 58 7.19 -0.07 11.43
C GLU A 58 7.51 -0.04 9.92
N TRP A 59 7.10 -1.08 9.17
CA TRP A 59 7.27 -1.07 7.72
C TRP A 59 6.42 0.00 7.05
N VAL A 60 5.16 0.16 7.46
CA VAL A 60 4.27 1.19 6.92
C VAL A 60 4.88 2.59 7.11
N ALA A 61 5.41 2.89 8.30
CA ALA A 61 6.08 4.15 8.58
C ALA A 61 7.31 4.37 7.69
N LEU A 62 8.11 3.32 7.45
CA LEU A 62 9.28 3.41 6.56
C LEU A 62 8.92 3.65 5.09
N PHE A 63 7.81 3.08 4.63
CA PHE A 63 7.34 3.21 3.25
C PHE A 63 6.40 4.39 3.02
N GLU A 64 6.01 5.12 4.07
CA GLU A 64 5.09 6.24 3.96
C GLU A 64 5.64 7.35 3.04
N GLY A 65 4.83 7.79 2.08
CA GLY A 65 5.21 8.80 1.09
C GLY A 65 6.29 8.34 0.10
N LYS A 66 6.69 7.06 0.13
CA LYS A 66 7.66 6.49 -0.81
C LYS A 66 6.94 5.78 -1.95
N ASN A 67 7.42 6.00 -3.16
CA ASN A 67 6.99 5.24 -4.33
C ASN A 67 7.65 3.85 -4.29
N ALA A 68 7.22 2.99 -3.36
CA ALA A 68 7.76 1.64 -3.16
C ALA A 68 6.72 0.52 -3.39
N CYS A 69 5.46 0.89 -3.67
CA CYS A 69 4.35 -0.05 -3.90
C CYS A 69 4.20 -1.11 -2.79
N VAL A 70 4.39 -0.67 -1.54
CA VAL A 70 4.14 -1.46 -0.32
C VAL A 70 2.97 -0.84 0.44
N SER A 71 2.00 -1.66 0.83
CA SER A 71 0.86 -1.23 1.65
C SER A 71 0.54 -2.25 2.75
N PRO A 72 -0.05 -1.81 3.88
CA PRO A 72 -0.54 -2.75 4.87
C PRO A 72 -1.71 -3.54 4.32
N VAL A 73 -1.79 -4.82 4.72
CA VAL A 73 -3.05 -5.57 4.62
C VAL A 73 -3.84 -5.26 5.88
N LEU A 74 -5.00 -4.67 5.68
CA LEU A 74 -5.90 -4.23 6.73
C LEU A 74 -7.06 -5.22 6.86
N ASP A 75 -7.51 -5.44 8.09
CA ASP A 75 -8.80 -6.07 8.32
C ASP A 75 -9.95 -5.08 8.01
N LEU A 76 -11.20 -5.57 7.95
CA LEU A 76 -12.34 -4.76 7.49
C LEU A 76 -12.54 -3.49 8.34
N ASP A 77 -12.44 -3.60 9.66
CA ASP A 77 -12.62 -2.46 10.57
C ASP A 77 -11.44 -1.46 10.46
N GLU A 78 -10.21 -1.96 10.34
CA GLU A 78 -9.03 -1.13 10.11
C GLU A 78 -9.13 -0.37 8.77
N ALA A 79 -9.69 -1.01 7.74
CA ALA A 79 -9.84 -0.41 6.43
C ALA A 79 -10.78 0.81 6.46
N VAL A 80 -11.85 0.77 7.27
CA VAL A 80 -12.77 1.92 7.41
C VAL A 80 -12.07 3.11 8.06
N GLU A 81 -11.24 2.85 9.07
CA GLU A 81 -10.52 3.87 9.84
C GLU A 81 -9.16 4.27 9.24
N TYR A 82 -8.76 3.66 8.14
CA TYR A 82 -7.47 3.96 7.53
C TYR A 82 -7.44 5.39 6.97
N ARG A 83 -6.36 6.14 7.25
CA ARG A 83 -6.23 7.58 6.94
C ARG A 83 -6.70 7.94 5.52
N HIS A 84 -6.26 7.17 4.51
CA HIS A 84 -6.65 7.40 3.10
C HIS A 84 -8.16 7.27 2.85
N ASN A 85 -8.82 6.35 3.53
CA ASN A 85 -10.26 6.12 3.40
C ASN A 85 -11.08 7.17 4.18
N LEU A 86 -10.58 7.62 5.34
CA LEU A 86 -11.17 8.71 6.13
C LEU A 86 -11.09 10.05 5.39
N GLU A 87 -9.90 10.45 4.92
CA GLU A 87 -9.67 11.71 4.19
C GLU A 87 -10.56 11.81 2.95
N ARG A 88 -10.74 10.67 2.27
CA ARG A 88 -11.60 10.61 1.09
C ARG A 88 -13.06 10.50 1.46
N ARG A 89 -13.44 10.06 2.67
CA ARG A 89 -14.83 9.67 3.01
C ARG A 89 -15.30 8.53 2.11
N ASN A 90 -14.56 7.42 2.09
CA ASN A 90 -14.94 6.25 1.28
C ASN A 90 -16.05 5.40 1.92
N PHE A 91 -16.30 5.57 3.21
CA PHE A 91 -17.34 4.89 3.95
C PHE A 91 -18.30 5.89 4.60
N THR A 92 -19.54 5.46 4.86
CA THR A 92 -20.53 6.12 5.71
C THR A 92 -20.90 5.18 6.85
N ARG A 93 -21.29 5.74 8.00
CA ARG A 93 -21.75 4.97 9.15
C ARG A 93 -23.26 5.11 9.35
N ASP A 94 -23.91 4.01 9.69
CA ASP A 94 -25.29 3.94 10.16
C ASP A 94 -25.33 3.04 11.40
N GLY A 95 -25.48 3.68 12.58
CA GLY A 95 -25.19 3.06 13.86
C GLY A 95 -23.75 2.52 13.93
N ASP A 96 -23.62 1.26 14.35
CA ASP A 96 -22.33 0.56 14.46
C ASP A 96 -21.84 -0.06 13.13
N LYS A 97 -22.59 0.11 12.04
CA LYS A 97 -22.25 -0.48 10.73
C LYS A 97 -21.64 0.56 9.79
N SER A 98 -20.64 0.10 9.04
CA SER A 98 -19.99 0.91 8.00
C SER A 98 -20.35 0.39 6.61
N PHE A 99 -20.68 1.31 5.70
CA PHE A 99 -21.08 1.03 4.32
C PHE A 99 -20.16 1.76 3.34
N PRO A 100 -19.71 1.12 2.26
CA PRO A 100 -18.93 1.80 1.23
C PRO A 100 -19.81 2.82 0.49
N GLN A 101 -19.26 4.00 0.21
CA GLN A 101 -19.93 4.99 -0.62
C GLN A 101 -19.91 4.60 -2.10
N PRO A 102 -20.89 5.07 -2.90
CA PRO A 102 -20.92 4.83 -4.34
C PRO A 102 -19.63 5.25 -5.06
N ALA A 103 -19.20 4.44 -6.02
CA ALA A 103 -18.05 4.71 -6.88
C ALA A 103 -18.42 4.50 -8.37
N PRO A 104 -17.89 5.33 -9.31
CA PRO A 104 -17.03 6.49 -9.08
C PRO A 104 -17.80 7.69 -8.51
N ARG A 105 -17.08 8.71 -7.99
CA ARG A 105 -17.70 9.99 -7.64
C ARG A 105 -17.98 10.78 -8.90
N MET A 106 -19.26 11.01 -9.16
CA MET A 106 -19.71 11.86 -10.24
C MET A 106 -19.90 13.29 -9.72
N TYR A 107 -19.44 14.26 -10.50
CA TYR A 107 -19.57 15.67 -10.18
C TYR A 107 -20.34 16.36 -11.30
N THR A 108 -21.23 17.28 -10.92
CA THR A 108 -21.78 18.26 -11.86
C THR A 108 -20.68 19.20 -12.36
N LYS A 109 -20.97 19.93 -13.44
CA LYS A 109 -20.03 20.89 -14.02
C LYS A 109 -19.64 21.98 -13.02
N GLU A 110 -20.58 22.44 -12.22
CA GLU A 110 -20.40 23.47 -11.19
C GLU A 110 -19.53 22.96 -10.04
N GLU A 111 -19.81 21.76 -9.53
CA GLU A 111 -19.01 21.11 -8.47
C GLU A 111 -17.58 20.84 -8.91
N PHE A 112 -17.40 20.37 -10.15
CA PHE A 112 -16.07 20.12 -10.71
C PHE A 112 -15.25 21.42 -10.81
N ARG A 113 -15.83 22.52 -11.30
CA ARG A 113 -15.15 23.83 -11.34
C ARG A 113 -14.71 24.29 -9.94
N LYS A 114 -15.56 24.08 -8.92
CA LYS A 114 -15.28 24.44 -7.53
C LYS A 114 -14.16 23.59 -6.91
N LEU A 115 -14.00 22.34 -7.33
CA LEU A 115 -12.91 21.48 -6.90
C LEU A 115 -11.58 21.93 -7.52
N MET A 116 -11.59 22.22 -8.82
CA MET A 116 -10.39 22.65 -9.54
C MET A 116 -9.86 24.02 -9.10
N SER A 117 -10.70 24.90 -8.55
CA SER A 117 -10.25 26.20 -8.03
C SER A 117 -9.49 26.12 -6.70
N LYS A 118 -9.38 24.92 -6.10
CA LYS A 118 -8.68 24.68 -4.82
C LYS A 118 -7.32 23.99 -4.98
N LEU A 119 -6.99 23.62 -6.22
CA LEU A 119 -5.70 23.07 -6.62
C LEU A 119 -4.81 24.19 -7.14
#